data_AF-A0A940C8D0-F1
#
_entry.id   AF-A0A940C8D0-F1
#
_cell.length_a   1.000
_cell.length_b   1.000
_cell.length_c   1.000
_cell.angle_alpha   90.00
_cell.angle_beta   90.00
_cell.angle_gamma   90.00
#
_symmetry.space_group_name_H-M   'P 1'
#
loop_
_entity.id
_entity.type
_entity.pdbx_description
1 polymer ?
#
loop_
_entity_poly.entity_id
_entity_poly.type
_entity_poly.pdbx_seq_one_letter_code
_entity_poly.pdbx_strand_id
1 'polypeptide(L)'
;INWRTGEIEAIVGGRATPTGWKQTHRAYGSFKMPVGSSLKPLSVYGPAFDLGNSPGSPVLNLPIQIAGWDSETGYPTNYEGGAYSGVETLRVAINQSHNTAAAQALMTYVGINNSMEYLKRLGITSATATGSGLALGTSSISTVEMAAGFAAVANGGVYLEPVAFSKVCRADGSVYIDAFDEQITRRAFKESTAWMLVDVLIGCCDPDVEGSTGKQANFGGMTVAGKTGTNSDYRGVTFVGMTGYLTAAVWIGAETYAPLVTGASGGSYAAPLWAAVMERAHNYLGFTVDLPIRSRSAASVGLMKVEICGVSGMVPTSACRHDINGYTTNTDYFLSGTEPVLTCNMHRMVRLCSISKRIPTSSCAETGYYGVIYLPEGHPLRTGVSTVVQEYFPGASTAKDAASMGTCTVCANNGSSAYEYAERYIRRAQRLLEDDRLDDDQINKLESTLEKLNAAMINADIDAVQSYSRTLRSYYYSISDSLK
;
A
#
# COMPACT_ATOMS: atom_id res chain seq x y z
N ILE A 1 -22.94 -4.28 -10.22
CA ILE A 1 -23.87 -3.76 -9.18
C ILE A 1 -23.93 -2.26 -9.32
N ASN A 2 -25.12 -1.69 -9.43
CA ASN A 2 -25.32 -0.26 -9.29
C ASN A 2 -25.22 0.10 -7.80
N TRP A 3 -24.16 0.81 -7.43
CA TRP A 3 -23.83 1.01 -6.02
C TRP A 3 -24.79 1.99 -5.31
N ARG A 4 -25.65 2.72 -6.05
CA ARG A 4 -26.67 3.61 -5.47
C ARG A 4 -27.95 2.88 -5.07
N THR A 5 -28.26 1.76 -5.74
CA THR A 5 -29.51 1.01 -5.56
C THR A 5 -29.29 -0.41 -5.01
N GLY A 6 -28.06 -0.94 -5.13
CA GLY A 6 -27.77 -2.34 -4.84
C GLY A 6 -28.19 -3.30 -5.97
N GLU A 7 -28.73 -2.81 -7.08
CA GLU A 7 -29.20 -3.68 -8.17
C GLU A 7 -28.04 -4.43 -8.85
N ILE A 8 -28.25 -5.72 -9.08
CA ILE A 8 -27.34 -6.57 -9.85
C ILE A 8 -27.65 -6.39 -11.34
N GLU A 9 -26.94 -5.44 -11.97
CA GLU A 9 -27.05 -5.17 -13.41
C GLU A 9 -26.59 -6.33 -14.30
N ALA A 10 -25.61 -7.10 -13.84
CA ALA A 10 -25.09 -8.26 -14.55
C ALA A 10 -24.44 -9.24 -13.58
N ILE A 11 -24.54 -10.52 -13.88
CA ILE A 11 -23.85 -11.59 -13.16
C ILE A 11 -23.42 -12.68 -14.15
N VAL A 12 -22.16 -13.11 -14.10
CA VAL A 12 -21.59 -14.11 -15.02
C VAL A 12 -20.93 -15.22 -14.22
N GLY A 13 -21.44 -16.45 -14.35
CA GLY A 13 -21.00 -17.62 -13.56
C GLY A 13 -19.86 -18.44 -14.17
N GLY A 14 -19.43 -18.14 -15.39
CA GLY A 14 -18.38 -18.87 -16.09
C GLY A 14 -18.15 -18.42 -17.53
N ARG A 15 -17.09 -18.95 -18.15
CA ARG A 15 -16.68 -18.61 -19.53
C ARG A 15 -17.61 -19.19 -20.60
N ALA A 16 -18.16 -20.38 -20.37
CA ALA A 16 -19.00 -21.08 -21.34
C ALA A 16 -20.48 -20.79 -21.09
N THR A 17 -21.24 -20.67 -22.17
CA THR A 17 -22.70 -20.62 -22.10
C THR A 17 -23.23 -21.87 -21.38
N PRO A 18 -24.10 -21.71 -20.37
CA PRO A 18 -24.71 -22.85 -19.68
C PRO A 18 -25.46 -23.76 -20.67
N THR A 19 -25.17 -25.06 -20.64
CA THR A 19 -25.80 -26.07 -21.53
C THR A 19 -26.80 -26.97 -20.81
N GLY A 20 -26.97 -26.78 -19.50
CA GLY A 20 -27.83 -27.62 -18.66
C GLY A 20 -28.35 -26.91 -17.43
N TRP A 21 -29.29 -27.55 -16.76
CA TRP A 21 -29.92 -27.05 -15.54
C TRP A 21 -29.03 -27.27 -14.31
N LYS A 22 -29.15 -26.39 -13.31
CA LYS A 22 -28.47 -26.50 -12.00
C LYS A 22 -26.94 -26.62 -12.07
N GLN A 23 -26.32 -25.98 -13.06
CA GLN A 23 -24.87 -25.86 -13.15
C GLN A 23 -24.31 -24.88 -12.10
N THR A 24 -23.06 -25.07 -11.68
CA THR A 24 -22.39 -24.20 -10.70
C THR A 24 -22.24 -22.77 -11.22
N HIS A 25 -22.78 -21.81 -10.49
CA HIS A 25 -22.65 -20.38 -10.78
C HIS A 25 -21.54 -19.75 -9.93
N ARG A 26 -20.34 -19.57 -10.50
CA ARG A 26 -19.12 -19.19 -9.75
C ARG A 26 -19.13 -17.76 -9.18
N ALA A 27 -20.04 -16.92 -9.65
CA ALA A 27 -20.20 -15.57 -9.10
C ALA A 27 -21.24 -15.50 -7.96
N TYR A 28 -22.05 -16.54 -7.77
CA TYR A 28 -23.14 -16.50 -6.79
C TYR A 28 -22.67 -16.95 -5.40
N GLY A 29 -23.37 -16.53 -4.34
CA GLY A 29 -22.95 -16.67 -2.94
C GLY A 29 -22.65 -18.09 -2.46
N SER A 30 -23.13 -19.13 -3.15
CA SER A 30 -22.80 -20.53 -2.83
C SER A 30 -21.38 -20.94 -3.25
N PHE A 31 -20.75 -20.23 -4.19
CA PHE A 31 -19.38 -20.49 -4.63
C PHE A 31 -18.45 -19.42 -4.08
N LYS A 32 -17.49 -19.84 -3.25
CA LYS A 32 -16.58 -18.94 -2.54
C LYS A 32 -15.16 -19.43 -2.71
N MET A 33 -14.27 -18.52 -3.10
CA MET A 33 -12.86 -18.80 -3.32
C MET A 33 -12.00 -17.75 -2.62
N PRO A 34 -10.75 -18.05 -2.26
CA PRO A 34 -9.87 -17.04 -1.71
C PRO A 34 -9.68 -15.89 -2.71
N VAL A 35 -9.85 -14.66 -2.22
CA VAL A 35 -9.89 -13.43 -3.04
C VAL A 35 -8.56 -12.66 -3.02
N GLY A 36 -7.61 -13.13 -2.21
CA GLY A 36 -6.28 -12.55 -2.07
C GLY A 36 -6.32 -11.10 -1.57
N SER A 37 -5.30 -10.34 -1.93
CA SER A 37 -5.13 -8.94 -1.49
C SER A 37 -6.29 -7.98 -1.84
N SER A 38 -7.28 -8.39 -2.62
CA SER A 38 -8.47 -7.58 -2.91
C SER A 38 -9.36 -7.36 -1.67
N LEU A 39 -9.21 -8.18 -0.61
CA LEU A 39 -9.94 -8.03 0.64
C LEU A 39 -9.41 -6.89 1.53
N LYS A 40 -8.11 -6.56 1.41
CA LYS A 40 -7.42 -5.58 2.29
C LYS A 40 -8.16 -4.25 2.49
N PRO A 41 -8.81 -3.63 1.47
CA PRO A 41 -9.56 -2.39 1.66
C PRO A 41 -10.73 -2.55 2.65
N LEU A 42 -11.39 -3.70 2.66
CA LEU A 42 -12.58 -3.97 3.47
C LEU A 42 -12.25 -4.50 4.87
N SER A 43 -11.17 -5.28 5.00
CA SER A 43 -10.79 -5.96 6.24
C SER A 43 -9.69 -5.25 7.04
N VAL A 44 -8.85 -4.43 6.41
CA VAL A 44 -7.69 -3.81 7.07
C VAL A 44 -7.76 -2.29 6.99
N TYR A 45 -7.65 -1.73 5.78
CA TYR A 45 -7.45 -0.29 5.62
C TYR A 45 -8.71 0.52 5.92
N GLY A 46 -9.88 0.07 5.45
CA GLY A 46 -11.17 0.68 5.80
C GLY A 46 -11.41 0.71 7.30
N PRO A 47 -11.31 -0.43 8.00
CA PRO A 47 -11.36 -0.47 9.46
C PRO A 47 -10.33 0.43 10.15
N ALA A 48 -9.08 0.46 9.69
CA ALA A 48 -8.03 1.30 10.27
C ALA A 48 -8.40 2.79 10.20
N PHE A 49 -8.89 3.23 9.04
CA PHE A 49 -9.36 4.60 8.82
C PHE A 49 -10.61 4.92 9.65
N ASP A 50 -11.56 3.98 9.75
CA ASP A 50 -12.77 4.16 10.55
C ASP A 50 -12.47 4.26 12.06
N LEU A 51 -11.39 3.63 12.50
CA LEU A 51 -10.86 3.69 13.86
C LEU A 51 -9.96 4.93 14.12
N GLY A 52 -9.84 5.85 13.16
CA GLY A 52 -9.21 7.17 13.33
C GLY A 52 -7.82 7.30 12.72
N ASN A 53 -7.29 6.27 12.06
CA ASN A 53 -6.03 6.39 11.32
C ASN A 53 -6.21 7.12 9.99
N SER A 54 -5.11 7.61 9.44
CA SER A 54 -5.05 8.28 8.14
C SER A 54 -4.41 7.38 7.10
N PRO A 55 -4.70 7.56 5.80
CA PRO A 55 -3.87 7.01 4.73
C PRO A 55 -2.37 7.38 4.88
N GLY A 56 -2.06 8.51 5.52
CA GLY A 56 -0.69 8.94 5.83
C GLY A 56 -0.07 8.27 7.06
N SER A 57 -0.85 7.56 7.88
CA SER A 57 -0.34 6.88 9.08
C SER A 57 0.79 5.91 8.72
N PRO A 58 1.89 5.89 9.50
CA PRO A 58 3.03 5.01 9.21
C PRO A 58 2.67 3.55 9.47
N VAL A 59 3.29 2.64 8.72
CA VAL A 59 3.19 1.20 8.93
C VAL A 59 4.53 0.56 8.57
N LEU A 60 4.89 -0.49 9.30
CA LEU A 60 6.15 -1.20 9.07
C LEU A 60 6.02 -2.17 7.90
N ASN A 61 7.00 -2.14 7.02
CA ASN A 61 7.18 -3.11 5.95
C ASN A 61 8.59 -3.70 6.08
N LEU A 62 8.72 -4.72 6.93
CA LEU A 62 10.00 -5.28 7.40
C LEU A 62 9.91 -6.80 7.55
N PRO A 63 11.02 -7.55 7.37
CA PRO A 63 11.07 -8.98 7.59
C PRO A 63 11.18 -9.32 9.10
N ILE A 64 10.27 -8.79 9.91
CA ILE A 64 10.24 -9.01 11.37
C ILE A 64 9.01 -9.78 11.80
N GLN A 65 9.11 -10.36 13.00
CA GLN A 65 7.97 -10.99 13.65
C GLN A 65 6.89 -9.95 13.96
N ILE A 66 5.64 -10.31 13.72
CA ILE A 66 4.47 -9.47 13.97
C ILE A 66 3.77 -9.99 15.22
N ALA A 67 3.71 -9.18 16.26
CA ALA A 67 3.08 -9.57 17.51
C ALA A 67 1.60 -9.94 17.30
N GLY A 68 1.21 -11.12 17.79
CA GLY A 68 -0.17 -11.64 17.66
C GLY A 68 -0.52 -12.21 16.28
N TRP A 69 0.42 -12.31 15.36
CA TRP A 69 0.19 -12.95 14.06
C TRP A 69 0.15 -14.48 14.19
N ASP A 70 -0.94 -15.10 13.73
CA ASP A 70 -1.15 -16.53 13.77
C ASP A 70 -0.67 -17.21 12.48
N SER A 71 0.45 -17.92 12.53
CA SER A 71 0.88 -18.72 11.38
C SER A 71 1.79 -19.87 11.77
N GLU A 72 1.42 -21.07 11.33
CA GLU A 72 2.26 -22.27 11.40
C GLU A 72 3.44 -22.21 10.42
N THR A 73 3.35 -21.38 9.37
CA THR A 73 4.36 -21.24 8.31
C THR A 73 5.21 -19.98 8.46
N GLY A 74 5.05 -19.24 9.55
CA GLY A 74 5.78 -18.00 9.83
C GLY A 74 5.08 -16.72 9.33
N TYR A 75 5.80 -15.61 9.40
CA TYR A 75 5.27 -14.27 9.10
C TYR A 75 5.21 -14.01 7.58
N PRO A 76 4.28 -13.15 7.12
CA PRO A 76 4.13 -12.90 5.70
C PRO A 76 5.35 -12.17 5.12
N THR A 77 5.74 -12.58 3.93
CA THR A 77 6.70 -11.86 3.09
C THR A 77 5.96 -11.09 1.99
N ASN A 78 6.61 -10.05 1.47
CA ASN A 78 6.11 -9.38 0.27
C ASN A 78 6.13 -10.36 -0.91
N TYR A 79 5.22 -10.10 -1.87
CA TYR A 79 5.03 -10.94 -3.04
C TYR A 79 6.35 -11.15 -3.80
N GLU A 80 6.63 -12.39 -4.20
CA GLU A 80 7.89 -12.82 -4.85
C GLU A 80 9.19 -12.48 -4.09
N GLY A 81 9.11 -12.26 -2.77
CA GLY A 81 10.28 -11.84 -1.99
C GLY A 81 10.63 -10.36 -2.20
N GLY A 82 9.66 -9.55 -2.63
CA GLY A 82 9.82 -8.13 -2.91
C GLY A 82 10.43 -7.35 -1.75
N ALA A 83 11.05 -6.21 -2.10
CA ALA A 83 11.80 -5.38 -1.17
C ALA A 83 10.96 -4.89 0.03
N TYR A 84 11.66 -4.61 1.11
CA TYR A 84 11.11 -4.00 2.31
C TYR A 84 11.47 -2.51 2.30
N SER A 85 10.50 -1.66 2.61
CA SER A 85 10.69 -0.20 2.64
C SER A 85 11.06 0.33 4.03
N GLY A 86 11.08 -0.53 5.05
CA GLY A 86 11.26 -0.09 6.43
C GLY A 86 9.95 0.43 7.02
N VAL A 87 9.70 1.73 6.83
CA VAL A 87 8.42 2.37 7.17
C VAL A 87 7.84 3.04 5.95
N GLU A 88 6.54 2.89 5.76
CA GLU A 88 5.78 3.51 4.68
C GLU A 88 4.43 3.99 5.19
N THR A 89 3.66 4.70 4.37
CA THR A 89 2.30 5.10 4.74
C THR A 89 1.30 3.99 4.43
N LEU A 90 0.15 3.96 5.12
CA LEU A 90 -0.95 3.05 4.78
C LEU A 90 -1.39 3.20 3.30
N ARG A 91 -1.28 4.41 2.72
CA ARG A 91 -1.50 4.69 1.30
C ARG A 91 -0.50 3.99 0.39
N VAL A 92 0.79 4.03 0.69
CA VAL A 92 1.79 3.30 -0.12
C VAL A 92 1.56 1.81 0.01
N ALA A 93 1.34 1.32 1.24
CA ALA A 93 1.13 -0.10 1.53
C ALA A 93 -0.02 -0.73 0.75
N ILE A 94 -1.15 -0.02 0.58
CA ILE A 94 -2.29 -0.50 -0.19
C ILE A 94 -2.11 -0.31 -1.70
N ASN A 95 -1.48 0.78 -2.17
CA ASN A 95 -1.20 1.02 -3.59
C ASN A 95 -0.29 -0.07 -4.17
N GLN A 96 0.81 -0.35 -3.48
CA GLN A 96 1.79 -1.39 -3.82
C GLN A 96 1.39 -2.77 -3.33
N SER A 97 0.31 -2.86 -2.54
CA SER A 97 -0.26 -4.11 -2.04
C SER A 97 0.70 -4.95 -1.18
N HIS A 98 1.58 -4.30 -0.41
CA HIS A 98 2.52 -4.97 0.49
C HIS A 98 1.81 -5.84 1.52
N ASN A 99 2.33 -7.05 1.74
CA ASN A 99 1.70 -8.05 2.59
C ASN A 99 2.08 -7.83 4.04
N THR A 100 3.36 -7.56 4.29
CA THR A 100 3.86 -7.34 5.64
C THR A 100 3.27 -6.07 6.24
N ALA A 101 3.15 -4.99 5.45
CA ALA A 101 2.47 -3.78 5.88
C ALA A 101 0.96 -3.99 6.16
N ALA A 102 0.25 -4.74 5.32
CA ALA A 102 -1.16 -5.07 5.59
C ALA A 102 -1.34 -5.89 6.87
N ALA A 103 -0.44 -6.84 7.12
CA ALA A 103 -0.43 -7.62 8.36
C ALA A 103 -0.12 -6.77 9.59
N GLN A 104 0.88 -5.89 9.51
CA GLN A 104 1.21 -4.93 10.57
C GLN A 104 0.05 -3.97 10.83
N ALA A 105 -0.61 -3.45 9.78
CA ALA A 105 -1.78 -2.59 9.91
C ALA A 105 -2.95 -3.32 10.59
N LEU A 106 -3.23 -4.57 10.21
CA LEU A 106 -4.25 -5.38 10.86
C LEU A 106 -3.94 -5.55 12.35
N MET A 107 -2.72 -5.92 12.71
CA MET A 107 -2.37 -6.21 14.11
C MET A 107 -2.22 -4.96 14.97
N THR A 108 -1.80 -3.84 14.39
CA THR A 108 -1.51 -2.59 15.13
C THR A 108 -2.73 -1.67 15.24
N TYR A 109 -3.51 -1.54 14.16
CA TYR A 109 -4.55 -0.52 14.05
C TYR A 109 -5.98 -1.05 14.15
N VAL A 110 -6.19 -2.34 13.88
CA VAL A 110 -7.54 -2.89 13.70
C VAL A 110 -7.85 -3.99 14.71
N GLY A 111 -7.04 -5.03 14.73
CA GLY A 111 -7.33 -6.29 15.42
C GLY A 111 -8.32 -7.18 14.65
N ILE A 112 -8.19 -8.49 14.82
CA ILE A 112 -9.01 -9.51 14.13
C ILE A 112 -10.52 -9.30 14.37
N ASN A 113 -10.91 -9.02 15.62
CA ASN A 113 -12.32 -8.90 15.99
C ASN A 113 -13.01 -7.72 15.29
N ASN A 114 -12.37 -6.54 15.27
CA ASN A 114 -12.92 -5.39 14.58
C ASN A 114 -13.00 -5.64 13.07
N SER A 115 -11.95 -6.22 12.48
CA SER A 115 -11.93 -6.58 11.06
C SER A 115 -13.11 -7.48 10.68
N MET A 116 -13.36 -8.55 11.44
CA MET A 116 -14.50 -9.44 11.25
C MET A 116 -15.85 -8.72 11.40
N GLU A 117 -15.97 -7.78 12.34
CA GLU A 117 -17.19 -7.00 12.54
C GLU A 117 -17.48 -6.06 11.36
N TYR A 118 -16.47 -5.39 10.80
CA TYR A 118 -16.65 -4.60 9.58
C TYR A 118 -17.05 -5.48 8.39
N LEU A 119 -16.44 -6.66 8.21
CA LEU A 119 -16.84 -7.59 7.15
C LEU A 119 -18.30 -8.03 7.29
N LYS A 120 -18.78 -8.31 8.51
CA LYS A 120 -20.21 -8.62 8.76
C LYS A 120 -21.14 -7.47 8.38
N ARG A 121 -20.74 -6.21 8.66
CA ARG A 121 -21.52 -5.03 8.23
C ARG A 121 -21.60 -4.89 6.71
N LEU A 122 -20.65 -5.46 5.99
CA LEU A 122 -20.61 -5.52 4.53
C LEU A 122 -21.26 -6.79 3.96
N GLY A 123 -21.96 -7.57 4.79
CA GLY A 123 -22.59 -8.83 4.37
C GLY A 123 -21.64 -10.02 4.20
N ILE A 124 -20.35 -9.87 4.52
CA ILE A 124 -19.33 -10.92 4.42
C ILE A 124 -19.26 -11.67 5.75
N THR A 125 -19.87 -12.85 5.81
CA THR A 125 -19.95 -13.67 7.04
C THR A 125 -19.09 -14.95 7.00
N SER A 126 -18.55 -15.31 5.83
CA SER A 126 -17.73 -16.52 5.64
C SER A 126 -16.23 -16.29 5.74
N ALA A 127 -15.79 -15.10 6.13
CA ALA A 127 -14.37 -14.81 6.28
C ALA A 127 -13.75 -15.62 7.42
N THR A 128 -12.49 -16.00 7.25
CA THR A 128 -11.72 -16.71 8.26
C THR A 128 -11.12 -15.69 9.22
N ALA A 129 -11.39 -15.83 10.52
CA ALA A 129 -10.95 -14.90 11.57
C ALA A 129 -9.48 -15.11 11.98
N THR A 130 -8.57 -15.07 11.00
CA THR A 130 -7.12 -15.20 11.18
C THR A 130 -6.41 -14.03 10.52
N GLY A 131 -5.16 -13.77 10.90
CA GLY A 131 -4.34 -12.73 10.30
C GLY A 131 -4.21 -12.91 8.77
N SER A 132 -3.93 -14.13 8.34
CA SER A 132 -3.84 -14.49 6.91
C SER A 132 -5.19 -14.38 6.20
N GLY A 133 -6.28 -14.81 6.84
CA GLY A 133 -7.64 -14.73 6.32
C GLY A 133 -8.05 -13.30 5.98
N LEU A 134 -7.63 -12.34 6.80
CA LEU A 134 -8.06 -10.95 6.74
C LEU A 134 -7.06 -10.06 6.00
N ALA A 135 -5.77 -10.13 6.32
CA ALA A 135 -4.76 -9.24 5.72
C ALA A 135 -4.20 -9.75 4.38
N LEU A 136 -4.21 -11.06 4.14
CA LEU A 136 -3.73 -11.65 2.87
C LEU A 136 -4.88 -12.13 1.98
N GLY A 137 -6.09 -12.22 2.52
CA GLY A 137 -7.29 -12.64 1.81
C GLY A 137 -7.33 -14.12 1.46
N THR A 138 -6.81 -14.98 2.35
CA THR A 138 -7.00 -16.43 2.24
C THR A 138 -8.44 -16.86 2.56
N SER A 139 -9.29 -15.93 3.02
CA SER A 139 -10.72 -16.10 3.22
C SER A 139 -11.46 -16.36 1.91
N SER A 140 -12.31 -17.39 1.90
CA SER A 140 -13.18 -17.70 0.77
C SER A 140 -14.43 -16.80 0.77
N ILE A 141 -14.55 -15.97 -0.28
CA ILE A 141 -15.63 -14.99 -0.44
C ILE A 141 -16.14 -15.06 -1.89
N SER A 142 -17.43 -14.85 -2.12
CA SER A 142 -18.01 -14.81 -3.47
C SER A 142 -17.77 -13.46 -4.15
N THR A 143 -17.82 -13.41 -5.48
CA THR A 143 -17.64 -12.15 -6.21
C THR A 143 -18.81 -11.18 -5.99
N VAL A 144 -20.03 -11.66 -5.77
CA VAL A 144 -21.17 -10.80 -5.38
C VAL A 144 -20.94 -10.14 -4.03
N GLU A 145 -20.46 -10.88 -3.02
CA GLU A 145 -20.11 -10.31 -1.71
C GLU A 145 -19.00 -9.25 -1.83
N MET A 146 -17.95 -9.53 -2.62
CA MET A 146 -16.88 -8.56 -2.88
C MET A 146 -17.37 -7.30 -3.59
N ALA A 147 -18.19 -7.46 -4.63
CA ALA A 147 -18.76 -6.33 -5.36
C ALA A 147 -19.70 -5.49 -4.47
N ALA A 148 -20.48 -6.13 -3.59
CA ALA A 148 -21.35 -5.42 -2.64
C ALA A 148 -20.54 -4.65 -1.59
N GLY A 149 -19.44 -5.23 -1.09
CA GLY A 149 -18.55 -4.54 -0.14
C GLY A 149 -17.91 -3.29 -0.74
N PHE A 150 -17.44 -3.36 -1.99
CA PHE A 150 -16.91 -2.20 -2.71
C PHE A 150 -18.02 -1.20 -3.10
N ALA A 151 -19.24 -1.67 -3.37
CA ALA A 151 -20.39 -0.80 -3.60
C ALA A 151 -20.71 0.03 -2.35
N ALA A 152 -20.60 -0.55 -1.15
CA ALA A 152 -20.75 0.20 0.10
C ALA A 152 -19.70 1.32 0.24
N VAL A 153 -18.46 1.06 -0.18
CA VAL A 153 -17.39 2.07 -0.20
C VAL A 153 -17.71 3.19 -1.20
N ALA A 154 -18.14 2.86 -2.42
CA ALA A 154 -18.60 3.84 -3.41
C ALA A 154 -19.80 4.67 -2.90
N ASN A 155 -20.70 4.03 -2.15
CA ASN A 155 -21.91 4.61 -1.60
C ASN A 155 -21.70 5.30 -0.24
N GLY A 156 -20.56 5.96 -0.04
CA GLY A 156 -20.29 6.75 1.17
C GLY A 156 -20.30 5.94 2.48
N GLY A 157 -19.99 4.64 2.40
CA GLY A 157 -19.94 3.71 3.53
C GLY A 157 -21.29 3.06 3.88
N VAL A 158 -22.33 3.25 3.06
CA VAL A 158 -23.65 2.63 3.25
C VAL A 158 -23.74 1.35 2.43
N TYR A 159 -23.86 0.22 3.12
CA TYR A 159 -24.12 -1.07 2.50
C TYR A 159 -25.60 -1.20 2.13
N LEU A 160 -25.82 -1.65 0.90
CA LEU A 160 -27.11 -2.07 0.36
C LEU A 160 -26.97 -3.54 -0.03
N GLU A 161 -27.87 -4.39 0.46
CA GLU A 161 -27.91 -5.79 0.05
C GLU A 161 -28.16 -5.89 -1.46
N PRO A 162 -27.38 -6.71 -2.20
CA PRO A 162 -27.57 -6.87 -3.63
C PRO A 162 -28.96 -7.39 -4.00
N VAL A 163 -29.65 -6.69 -4.90
CA VAL A 163 -31.01 -7.03 -5.34
C VAL A 163 -30.98 -7.58 -6.76
N ALA A 164 -31.51 -8.79 -6.95
CA ALA A 164 -31.55 -9.49 -8.25
C ALA A 164 -32.89 -9.34 -9.01
N PHE A 165 -33.94 -8.90 -8.32
CA PHE A 165 -35.27 -8.67 -8.89
C PHE A 165 -35.89 -7.45 -8.20
N SER A 166 -36.63 -6.63 -8.90
CA SER A 166 -37.25 -5.42 -8.32
C SER A 166 -38.59 -5.71 -7.66
N LYS A 167 -39.49 -6.42 -8.35
CA LYS A 167 -40.85 -6.70 -7.87
C LYS A 167 -41.33 -8.08 -8.24
N VAL A 168 -42.18 -8.65 -7.39
CA VAL A 168 -43.03 -9.80 -7.71
C VAL A 168 -44.47 -9.30 -7.71
N CYS A 169 -45.15 -9.39 -8.85
CA CYS A 169 -46.53 -8.94 -9.00
C CYS A 169 -47.49 -10.14 -9.08
N ARG A 170 -48.72 -9.95 -8.61
CA ARG A 170 -49.83 -10.87 -8.85
C ARG A 170 -50.34 -10.73 -10.29
N ALA A 171 -51.17 -11.67 -10.73
CA ALA A 171 -51.78 -11.66 -12.05
C ALA A 171 -52.64 -10.42 -12.32
N ASP A 172 -53.18 -9.79 -11.28
CA ASP A 172 -53.97 -8.55 -11.35
C ASP A 172 -53.10 -7.28 -11.41
N GLY A 173 -51.77 -7.42 -11.44
CA GLY A 173 -50.82 -6.31 -11.46
C GLY A 173 -50.50 -5.70 -10.09
N SER A 174 -51.13 -6.15 -9.00
CA SER A 174 -50.79 -5.69 -7.65
C SER A 174 -49.42 -6.20 -7.21
N VAL A 175 -48.66 -5.36 -6.51
CA VAL A 175 -47.35 -5.74 -5.96
C VAL A 175 -47.55 -6.72 -4.81
N TYR A 176 -46.85 -7.84 -4.86
CA TYR A 176 -46.78 -8.84 -3.78
C TYR A 176 -45.50 -8.68 -2.97
N ILE A 177 -44.36 -8.51 -3.65
CA ILE A 177 -43.06 -8.22 -3.03
C ILE A 177 -42.46 -7.05 -3.79
N ASP A 178 -42.04 -6.02 -3.05
CA ASP A 178 -41.12 -4.99 -3.55
C ASP A 178 -39.76 -5.25 -2.89
N ALA A 179 -38.76 -5.60 -3.67
CA ALA A 179 -37.46 -6.01 -3.12
C ALA A 179 -36.74 -4.85 -2.42
N PHE A 180 -37.05 -3.60 -2.80
CA PHE A 180 -36.44 -2.42 -2.20
C PHE A 180 -37.05 -2.08 -0.84
N ASP A 181 -38.30 -2.48 -0.59
CA ASP A 181 -38.94 -2.31 0.72
C ASP A 181 -38.31 -3.24 1.78
N GLU A 182 -37.82 -4.41 1.35
CA GLU A 182 -37.20 -5.43 2.21
C GLU A 182 -35.66 -5.40 2.17
N GLN A 183 -35.06 -4.48 1.41
CA GLN A 183 -33.61 -4.44 1.21
C GLN A 183 -32.89 -4.10 2.50
N ILE A 184 -31.98 -4.97 2.92
CA ILE A 184 -31.12 -4.69 4.06
C ILE A 184 -30.20 -3.50 3.75
N THR A 185 -30.33 -2.45 4.55
CA THR A 185 -29.49 -1.24 4.48
C THR A 185 -28.81 -0.99 5.82
N ARG A 186 -27.50 -0.71 5.81
CA ARG A 186 -26.76 -0.37 7.05
C ARG A 186 -25.49 0.43 6.77
N ARG A 187 -25.07 1.25 7.73
CA ARG A 187 -23.78 1.95 7.66
C ARG A 187 -22.65 0.99 8.05
N ALA A 188 -21.76 0.70 7.10
CA ALA A 188 -20.58 -0.14 7.32
C ALA A 188 -19.35 0.70 7.71
N PHE A 189 -19.18 1.85 7.06
CA PHE A 189 -18.10 2.81 7.32
C PHE A 189 -18.66 4.23 7.49
N LYS A 190 -17.92 5.10 8.18
CA LYS A 190 -18.15 6.55 8.11
C LYS A 190 -17.98 7.03 6.68
N GLU A 191 -18.67 8.11 6.33
CA GLU A 191 -18.55 8.71 5.00
C GLU A 191 -17.12 9.23 4.73
N SER A 192 -16.46 9.78 5.76
CA SER A 192 -15.04 10.18 5.71
C SER A 192 -14.11 9.00 5.40
N THR A 193 -14.38 7.83 5.99
CA THR A 193 -13.62 6.59 5.76
C THR A 193 -13.79 6.11 4.33
N ALA A 194 -15.03 6.06 3.84
CA ALA A 194 -15.34 5.70 2.46
C ALA A 194 -14.65 6.65 1.47
N TRP A 195 -14.67 7.96 1.76
CA TRP A 195 -13.97 8.96 0.95
C TRP A 195 -12.46 8.71 0.88
N MET A 196 -11.81 8.47 2.03
CA MET A 196 -10.37 8.15 2.09
C MET A 196 -10.04 6.84 1.37
N LEU A 197 -10.87 5.80 1.52
CA LEU A 197 -10.71 4.55 0.78
C LEU A 197 -10.77 4.76 -0.73
N VAL A 198 -11.77 5.50 -1.23
CA VAL A 198 -11.88 5.78 -2.67
C VAL A 198 -10.67 6.57 -3.17
N ASP A 199 -10.24 7.61 -2.43
CA ASP A 199 -9.06 8.41 -2.78
C ASP A 199 -7.80 7.55 -2.96
N VAL A 200 -7.59 6.63 -2.02
CA VAL A 200 -6.47 5.69 -2.04
C VAL A 200 -6.61 4.66 -3.17
N LEU A 201 -7.80 4.10 -3.37
CA LEU A 201 -8.07 3.09 -4.40
C LEU A 201 -8.01 3.64 -5.83
N ILE A 202 -8.21 4.95 -6.02
CA ILE A 202 -7.89 5.62 -7.30
C ILE A 202 -6.38 5.49 -7.56
N GLY A 203 -5.54 5.76 -6.56
CA GLY A 203 -4.08 5.60 -6.66
C GLY A 203 -3.64 4.15 -6.93
N CYS A 204 -4.41 3.14 -6.51
CA CYS A 204 -4.15 1.74 -6.89
C CYS A 204 -4.31 1.48 -8.41
N CYS A 205 -5.07 2.32 -9.11
CA CYS A 205 -5.43 2.19 -10.53
C CYS A 205 -4.82 3.29 -11.42
N ASP A 206 -4.13 4.25 -10.83
CA ASP A 206 -3.53 5.39 -11.53
C ASP A 206 -2.14 5.00 -12.07
N PRO A 207 -1.91 5.02 -13.40
CA PRO A 207 -0.61 4.67 -13.99
C PRO A 207 0.52 5.62 -13.59
N ASP A 208 0.21 6.83 -13.14
CA ASP A 208 1.19 7.84 -12.72
C ASP A 208 1.62 7.66 -11.25
N VAL A 209 0.97 6.74 -10.52
CA VAL A 209 1.31 6.40 -9.13
C VAL A 209 2.29 5.24 -9.11
N GLU A 210 3.47 5.49 -8.53
CA GLU A 210 4.52 4.48 -8.38
C GLU A 210 4.00 3.23 -7.64
N GLY A 211 4.24 2.07 -8.25
CA GLY A 211 3.83 0.77 -7.72
C GLY A 211 2.32 0.51 -7.76
N SER A 212 1.52 1.29 -8.50
CA SER A 212 0.09 1.03 -8.72
C SER A 212 -0.12 -0.37 -9.28
N THR A 213 -0.74 -1.27 -8.50
CA THR A 213 -0.90 -2.68 -8.91
C THR A 213 -2.05 -2.90 -9.90
N GLY A 214 -3.02 -1.99 -9.97
CA GLY A 214 -4.26 -2.10 -10.73
C GLY A 214 -4.36 -1.21 -11.97
N LYS A 215 -3.26 -0.61 -12.44
CA LYS A 215 -3.25 0.35 -13.57
C LYS A 215 -3.90 -0.15 -14.86
N GLN A 216 -3.87 -1.45 -15.12
CA GLN A 216 -4.53 -2.05 -16.29
C GLN A 216 -6.07 -2.07 -16.20
N ALA A 217 -6.66 -1.70 -15.07
CA ALA A 217 -8.10 -1.49 -14.94
C ALA A 217 -8.56 -0.14 -15.50
N ASN A 218 -7.63 0.81 -15.70
CA ASN A 218 -7.92 2.10 -16.30
C ASN A 218 -8.16 1.94 -17.80
N PHE A 219 -9.42 2.06 -18.23
CA PHE A 219 -9.84 1.98 -19.64
C PHE A 219 -10.02 3.36 -20.29
N GLY A 220 -9.64 4.44 -19.61
CA GLY A 220 -9.80 5.81 -20.10
C GLY A 220 -11.23 6.35 -20.03
N GLY A 221 -11.36 7.67 -19.98
CA GLY A 221 -12.65 8.38 -19.99
C GLY A 221 -13.48 8.31 -18.70
N MET A 222 -13.07 7.49 -17.72
CA MET A 222 -13.72 7.33 -16.42
C MET A 222 -12.68 7.22 -15.32
N THR A 223 -12.95 7.82 -14.16
CA THR A 223 -12.17 7.58 -12.94
C THR A 223 -12.45 6.16 -12.45
N VAL A 224 -11.39 5.38 -12.27
CA VAL A 224 -11.44 4.01 -11.74
C VAL A 224 -10.79 3.98 -10.36
N ALA A 225 -11.50 3.37 -9.40
CA ALA A 225 -10.93 3.03 -8.09
C ALA A 225 -11.05 1.51 -7.89
N GLY A 226 -9.98 0.83 -7.49
CA GLY A 226 -10.05 -0.62 -7.34
C GLY A 226 -8.84 -1.25 -6.69
N LYS A 227 -8.92 -2.57 -6.49
CA LYS A 227 -7.85 -3.35 -5.86
C LYS A 227 -7.67 -4.71 -6.52
N THR A 228 -6.42 -5.02 -6.79
CA THR A 228 -5.96 -6.35 -7.19
C THR A 228 -5.91 -7.32 -6.01
N GLY A 229 -6.23 -8.58 -6.29
CA GLY A 229 -6.00 -9.72 -5.42
C GLY A 229 -5.24 -10.80 -6.16
N THR A 230 -4.16 -11.29 -5.56
CA THR A 230 -3.37 -12.41 -6.09
C THR A 230 -3.22 -13.40 -4.95
N ASN A 231 -3.58 -14.66 -5.20
CA ASN A 231 -3.38 -15.74 -4.24
C ASN A 231 -1.98 -16.32 -4.39
N SER A 232 -1.43 -16.89 -3.32
CA SER A 232 -0.18 -17.66 -3.38
C SER A 232 -0.24 -18.77 -4.43
N ASP A 233 0.91 -19.11 -4.99
CA ASP A 233 1.09 -20.09 -6.08
C ASP A 233 0.19 -19.84 -7.30
N TYR A 234 -0.23 -18.58 -7.53
CA TYR A 234 -1.03 -18.19 -8.69
C TYR A 234 -2.37 -18.95 -8.83
N ARG A 235 -2.94 -19.46 -7.73
CA ARG A 235 -4.15 -20.33 -7.76
C ARG A 235 -5.45 -19.59 -8.08
N GLY A 236 -5.41 -18.26 -8.00
CA GLY A 236 -6.54 -17.41 -8.29
C GLY A 236 -6.14 -15.94 -8.29
N VAL A 237 -6.76 -15.17 -9.17
CA VAL A 237 -6.55 -13.74 -9.31
C VAL A 237 -7.88 -13.01 -9.33
N THR A 238 -7.94 -11.90 -8.63
CA THR A 238 -9.14 -11.10 -8.42
C THR A 238 -8.86 -9.65 -8.76
N PHE A 239 -9.85 -8.95 -9.30
CA PHE A 239 -9.88 -7.50 -9.30
C PHE A 239 -11.29 -7.05 -8.93
N VAL A 240 -11.38 -6.09 -8.00
CA VAL A 240 -12.63 -5.47 -7.61
C VAL A 240 -12.46 -3.98 -7.77
N GLY A 241 -13.39 -3.34 -8.47
CA GLY A 241 -13.29 -1.92 -8.78
C GLY A 241 -14.65 -1.26 -8.92
N MET A 242 -14.63 0.06 -8.97
CA MET A 242 -15.78 0.92 -9.10
C MET A 242 -15.48 2.12 -10.01
N THR A 243 -16.54 2.61 -10.64
CA THR A 243 -16.58 3.91 -11.34
C THR A 243 -17.64 4.79 -10.68
N GLY A 244 -17.87 5.99 -11.21
CA GLY A 244 -18.99 6.87 -10.83
C GLY A 244 -20.40 6.24 -10.96
N TYR A 245 -20.53 5.04 -11.51
CA TYR A 245 -21.82 4.38 -11.77
C TYR A 245 -21.93 2.99 -11.17
N LEU A 246 -20.92 2.15 -11.41
CA LEU A 246 -21.03 0.70 -11.20
C LEU A 246 -19.84 0.17 -10.40
N THR A 247 -20.09 -0.88 -9.63
CA THR A 247 -19.06 -1.71 -8.98
C THR A 247 -19.12 -3.13 -9.55
N ALA A 248 -17.97 -3.74 -9.78
CA ALA A 248 -17.86 -5.12 -10.24
C ALA A 248 -16.64 -5.83 -9.63
N ALA A 249 -16.76 -7.15 -9.48
CA ALA A 249 -15.69 -8.04 -9.06
C ALA A 249 -15.48 -9.12 -10.13
N VAL A 250 -14.22 -9.32 -10.52
CA VAL A 250 -13.79 -10.38 -11.44
C VAL A 250 -12.88 -11.33 -10.67
N TRP A 251 -13.17 -12.62 -10.72
CA TRP A 251 -12.31 -13.68 -10.20
C TRP A 251 -11.98 -14.66 -11.34
N ILE A 252 -10.71 -15.03 -11.46
CA ILE A 252 -10.22 -16.01 -12.44
C ILE A 252 -9.43 -17.06 -11.67
N GLY A 253 -9.78 -18.34 -11.86
CA GLY A 253 -9.12 -19.47 -11.22
C GLY A 253 -9.75 -20.80 -11.62
N ALA A 254 -9.10 -21.89 -11.22
CA ALA A 254 -9.64 -23.24 -11.38
C ALA A 254 -10.50 -23.63 -10.17
N GLU A 255 -11.57 -24.40 -10.39
CA GLU A 255 -12.41 -24.92 -9.29
C GLU A 255 -11.65 -25.89 -8.39
N THR A 256 -10.69 -26.62 -8.95
CA THR A 256 -9.78 -27.50 -8.22
C THR A 256 -8.72 -26.73 -7.42
N TYR A 257 -8.74 -25.38 -7.51
CA TYR A 257 -7.72 -24.50 -6.96
C TYR A 257 -6.30 -24.80 -7.47
N ALA A 258 -6.22 -25.38 -8.67
CA ALA A 258 -4.98 -25.57 -9.38
C ALA A 258 -4.34 -24.22 -9.76
N PRO A 259 -3.00 -24.10 -9.71
CA PRO A 259 -2.28 -22.93 -10.19
C PRO A 259 -2.69 -22.52 -11.61
N LEU A 260 -2.75 -21.21 -11.83
CA LEU A 260 -2.74 -20.63 -13.18
C LEU A 260 -1.31 -20.70 -13.76
N VAL A 261 -1.08 -19.98 -14.85
CA VAL A 261 0.28 -19.78 -15.36
C VAL A 261 1.14 -19.01 -14.35
N THR A 262 2.42 -19.39 -14.24
CA THR A 262 3.40 -18.70 -13.40
C THR A 262 3.42 -17.19 -13.71
N GLY A 263 3.40 -16.36 -12.66
CA GLY A 263 3.36 -14.90 -12.79
C GLY A 263 1.96 -14.32 -13.01
N ALA A 264 0.90 -15.14 -12.99
CA ALA A 264 -0.46 -14.62 -13.07
C ALA A 264 -0.81 -13.78 -11.84
N SER A 265 -1.18 -12.52 -12.06
CA SER A 265 -1.57 -11.58 -11.00
C SER A 265 -2.94 -10.97 -11.25
N GLY A 266 -3.54 -10.43 -10.19
CA GLY A 266 -4.75 -9.62 -10.31
C GLY A 266 -4.59 -8.45 -11.28
N GLY A 267 -3.40 -7.84 -11.35
CA GLY A 267 -3.11 -6.71 -12.23
C GLY A 267 -2.96 -7.07 -13.70
N SER A 268 -2.39 -8.23 -14.02
CA SER A 268 -2.11 -8.66 -15.40
C SER A 268 -3.23 -9.48 -16.05
N TYR A 269 -4.16 -10.04 -15.26
CA TYR A 269 -5.24 -10.90 -15.77
C TYR A 269 -6.64 -10.42 -15.39
N ALA A 270 -6.89 -10.15 -14.10
CA ALA A 270 -8.24 -9.81 -13.65
C ALA A 270 -8.62 -8.34 -13.94
N ALA A 271 -7.69 -7.41 -13.73
CA ALA A 271 -7.87 -5.98 -14.00
C ALA A 271 -8.20 -5.66 -15.48
N PRO A 272 -7.48 -6.18 -16.49
CA PRO A 272 -7.83 -5.92 -17.89
C PRO A 272 -9.16 -6.58 -18.31
N LEU A 273 -9.52 -7.74 -17.76
CA LEU A 273 -10.83 -8.33 -18.00
C LEU A 273 -11.95 -7.48 -17.38
N TRP A 274 -11.74 -6.99 -16.16
CA TRP A 274 -12.66 -6.05 -15.53
C TRP A 274 -12.84 -4.78 -16.36
N ALA A 275 -11.75 -4.19 -16.85
CA ALA A 275 -11.77 -3.01 -17.72
C ALA A 275 -12.60 -3.27 -18.99
N ALA A 276 -12.33 -4.36 -19.70
CA ALA A 276 -13.03 -4.70 -20.94
C ALA A 276 -14.53 -4.98 -20.75
N VAL A 277 -14.94 -5.46 -19.57
CA VAL A 277 -16.36 -5.63 -19.23
C VAL A 277 -17.00 -4.29 -18.89
N MET A 278 -16.32 -3.49 -18.05
CA MET A 278 -16.83 -2.22 -17.57
C MET A 278 -16.94 -1.18 -18.69
N GLU A 279 -15.94 -1.06 -19.56
CA GLU A 279 -15.98 -0.18 -20.73
C GLU A 279 -17.18 -0.51 -21.63
N ARG A 280 -17.39 -1.80 -21.94
CA ARG A 280 -18.55 -2.24 -22.73
C ARG A 280 -19.88 -1.94 -22.04
N ALA A 281 -19.96 -2.18 -20.72
CA ALA A 281 -21.16 -1.86 -19.95
C ALA A 281 -21.46 -0.36 -19.94
N HIS A 282 -20.45 0.49 -19.76
CA HIS A 282 -20.61 1.95 -19.78
C HIS A 282 -21.08 2.43 -21.16
N ASN A 283 -20.47 1.92 -22.24
CA ASN A 283 -20.89 2.23 -23.61
C ASN A 283 -22.32 1.80 -23.90
N TYR A 284 -22.71 0.58 -23.47
CA TYR A 284 -24.06 0.05 -23.66
C TYR A 284 -25.11 0.86 -22.89
N LEU A 285 -24.79 1.27 -21.66
CA LEU A 285 -25.69 2.06 -20.79
C LEU A 285 -25.65 3.57 -21.11
N GLY A 286 -24.82 4.01 -22.06
CA GLY A 286 -24.69 5.41 -22.43
C GLY A 286 -24.04 6.28 -21.34
N PHE A 287 -23.21 5.71 -20.47
CA PHE A 287 -22.44 6.46 -19.48
C PHE A 287 -21.25 7.14 -20.16
N THR A 288 -21.40 8.42 -20.48
CA THR A 288 -20.40 9.22 -21.21
C THR A 288 -19.72 10.29 -20.36
N VAL A 289 -20.15 10.47 -19.12
CA VAL A 289 -19.64 11.51 -18.21
C VAL A 289 -18.92 10.85 -17.05
N ASP A 290 -17.69 11.27 -16.76
CA ASP A 290 -16.98 10.82 -15.56
C ASP A 290 -17.60 11.44 -14.30
N LEU A 291 -18.58 10.75 -13.73
CA LEU A 291 -19.16 11.15 -12.46
C LEU A 291 -18.18 10.86 -11.32
N PRO A 292 -17.99 11.79 -10.38
CA PRO A 292 -17.12 11.56 -9.25
C PRO A 292 -17.66 10.42 -8.40
N ILE A 293 -16.83 9.43 -8.11
CA ILE A 293 -17.10 8.42 -7.08
C ILE A 293 -17.24 9.14 -5.72
N ARG A 294 -16.38 10.15 -5.48
CA ARG A 294 -16.42 11.04 -4.32
C ARG A 294 -17.21 12.29 -4.64
N SER A 295 -18.54 12.21 -4.58
CA SER A 295 -19.43 13.33 -4.93
C SER A 295 -19.31 14.55 -4.00
N ARG A 296 -18.80 14.35 -2.78
CA ARG A 296 -18.57 15.39 -1.77
C ARG A 296 -17.09 15.71 -1.62
N SER A 297 -16.79 16.97 -1.29
CA SER A 297 -15.42 17.41 -1.00
C SER A 297 -14.92 16.80 0.32
N ALA A 298 -13.60 16.65 0.45
CA ALA A 298 -12.95 16.18 1.67
C ALA A 298 -13.41 16.98 2.91
N ALA A 299 -13.38 18.31 2.82
CA ALA A 299 -13.79 19.19 3.92
C ALA A 299 -15.26 18.98 4.33
N SER A 300 -16.16 18.77 3.35
CA SER A 300 -17.58 18.57 3.65
C SER A 300 -17.89 17.24 4.36
N VAL A 301 -16.99 16.26 4.29
CA VAL A 301 -17.06 15.01 5.06
C VAL A 301 -16.15 15.04 6.30
N GLY A 302 -15.69 16.22 6.70
CA GLY A 302 -14.91 16.43 7.93
C GLY A 302 -13.41 16.11 7.80
N LEU A 303 -12.89 15.96 6.59
CA LEU A 303 -11.48 15.64 6.36
C LEU A 303 -10.64 16.92 6.18
N MET A 304 -9.43 16.89 6.74
CA MET A 304 -8.41 17.92 6.58
C MET A 304 -7.05 17.29 6.33
N LYS A 305 -6.16 17.99 5.61
CA LYS A 305 -4.78 17.54 5.44
C LYS A 305 -3.96 17.90 6.68
N VAL A 306 -3.24 16.93 7.22
CA VAL A 306 -2.36 17.09 8.38
C VAL A 306 -0.99 16.55 8.04
N GLU A 307 0.03 17.31 8.40
CA GLU A 307 1.41 16.88 8.29
C GLU A 307 1.83 16.12 9.55
N ILE A 308 2.38 14.93 9.37
CA ILE A 308 2.85 14.06 10.44
C ILE A 308 4.29 13.61 10.20
N CYS A 309 4.96 13.16 11.26
CA CYS A 309 6.25 12.49 11.16
C CYS A 309 6.09 11.15 10.42
N GLY A 310 6.92 10.91 9.40
CA GLY A 310 6.86 9.71 8.57
C GLY A 310 7.19 8.39 9.29
N VAL A 311 7.78 8.44 10.48
CA VAL A 311 8.11 7.25 11.28
C VAL A 311 7.10 7.04 12.40
N SER A 312 6.89 8.07 13.23
CA SER A 312 6.07 7.95 14.44
C SER A 312 4.58 8.22 14.24
N GLY A 313 4.20 8.88 13.13
CA GLY A 313 2.83 9.32 12.88
C GLY A 313 2.36 10.46 13.79
N MET A 314 3.26 11.00 14.61
CA MET A 314 3.01 12.11 15.55
C MET A 314 3.29 13.47 14.91
N VAL A 315 2.95 14.57 15.60
CA VAL A 315 3.25 15.93 15.14
C VAL A 315 4.75 16.08 14.90
N PRO A 316 5.19 16.49 13.71
CA PRO A 316 6.60 16.49 13.34
C PRO A 316 7.38 17.58 14.07
N THR A 317 8.66 17.31 14.33
CA THR A 317 9.60 18.28 14.91
C THR A 317 10.63 18.70 13.86
N SER A 318 11.50 19.67 14.20
CA SER A 318 12.64 20.02 13.33
C SER A 318 13.54 18.82 13.05
N ALA A 319 13.66 17.88 14.00
CA ALA A 319 14.44 16.66 13.82
C ALA A 319 13.86 15.79 12.70
N CYS A 320 12.54 15.60 12.63
CA CYS A 320 11.92 14.86 11.53
C CYS A 320 12.27 15.49 10.16
N ARG A 321 12.21 16.82 10.05
CA ARG A 321 12.48 17.53 8.79
C ARG A 321 13.94 17.47 8.33
N HIS A 322 14.85 17.14 9.24
CA HIS A 322 16.29 17.05 8.98
C HIS A 322 16.79 15.62 9.19
N ASP A 323 15.92 14.62 9.08
CA ASP A 323 16.31 13.22 9.25
C ASP A 323 17.43 12.83 8.27
N ILE A 324 18.49 12.19 8.77
CA ILE A 324 19.68 11.87 7.97
C ILE A 324 19.42 10.85 6.86
N ASN A 325 18.38 10.03 6.99
CA ASN A 325 18.08 8.93 6.08
C ASN A 325 16.84 9.22 5.21
N GLY A 326 16.29 10.43 5.29
CA GLY A 326 15.11 10.81 4.51
C GLY A 326 13.78 10.42 5.13
N TYR A 327 13.74 9.94 6.38
CA TYR A 327 12.50 9.60 7.10
C TYR A 327 11.77 10.84 7.62
N THR A 328 11.40 11.72 6.69
CA THR A 328 10.96 13.08 7.00
C THR A 328 9.49 13.16 7.43
N THR A 329 8.68 13.94 6.74
CA THR A 329 7.27 14.16 7.05
C THR A 329 6.42 13.76 5.87
N ASN A 330 5.18 13.38 6.13
CA ASN A 330 4.18 13.18 5.09
C ASN A 330 2.91 13.97 5.44
N THR A 331 2.12 14.31 4.43
CA THR A 331 0.86 15.04 4.61
C THR A 331 -0.26 14.28 3.93
N ASP A 332 -1.31 13.96 4.69
CA ASP A 332 -2.46 13.22 4.18
C ASP A 332 -3.75 13.60 4.93
N TYR A 333 -4.87 13.02 4.53
CA TYR A 333 -6.19 13.30 5.10
C TYR A 333 -6.40 12.63 6.45
N PHE A 334 -6.88 13.42 7.41
CA PHE A 334 -7.38 12.96 8.71
C PHE A 334 -8.82 13.41 8.87
N LEU A 335 -9.62 12.62 9.59
CA LEU A 335 -10.90 13.08 10.11
C LEU A 335 -10.63 14.06 11.23
N SER A 336 -11.26 15.23 11.18
CA SER A 336 -11.11 16.25 12.22
C SER A 336 -11.40 15.66 13.60
N GLY A 337 -10.47 15.86 14.54
CA GLY A 337 -10.49 15.30 15.88
C GLY A 337 -9.76 13.95 16.02
N THR A 338 -9.22 13.39 14.93
CA THR A 338 -8.40 12.16 14.97
C THR A 338 -6.93 12.41 14.63
N GLU A 339 -6.57 13.65 14.28
CA GLU A 339 -5.18 14.03 14.03
C GLU A 339 -4.30 13.86 15.29
N PRO A 340 -3.01 13.52 15.12
CA PRO A 340 -2.10 13.39 16.24
C PRO A 340 -1.90 14.74 16.94
N VAL A 341 -1.92 14.72 18.28
CA VAL A 341 -1.66 15.91 19.12
C VAL A 341 -0.32 15.85 19.84
N LEU A 342 0.26 14.65 19.97
CA LEU A 342 1.56 14.45 20.59
C LEU A 342 2.68 14.74 19.59
N THR A 343 3.75 15.35 20.07
CA THR A 343 4.96 15.60 19.28
C THR A 343 5.80 14.34 19.12
N CYS A 344 6.43 14.19 17.96
CA CYS A 344 7.29 13.05 17.65
C CYS A 344 8.30 12.77 18.76
N ASN A 345 8.22 11.54 19.28
CA ASN A 345 9.14 11.03 20.28
C ASN A 345 10.21 10.10 19.67
N MET A 346 10.14 9.80 18.36
CA MET A 346 11.07 8.92 17.65
C MET A 346 12.16 9.66 16.87
N HIS A 347 12.14 10.98 16.79
CA HIS A 347 13.24 11.74 16.21
C HIS A 347 13.92 12.61 17.27
N ARG A 348 15.25 12.68 17.19
CA ARG A 348 16.07 13.54 18.02
C ARG A 348 17.05 14.32 17.16
N MET A 349 17.26 15.58 17.52
CA MET A 349 18.26 16.40 16.89
C MET A 349 19.61 16.10 17.55
N VAL A 350 20.59 15.66 16.76
CA VAL A 350 21.93 15.31 17.24
C VAL A 350 22.96 16.05 16.40
N ARG A 351 24.04 16.48 17.04
CA ARG A 351 25.18 17.09 16.37
C ARG A 351 26.06 15.99 15.78
N LEU A 352 26.20 15.96 14.46
CA LEU A 352 27.03 14.99 13.74
C LEU A 352 28.11 15.70 12.94
N CYS A 353 29.19 14.98 12.63
CA CYS A 353 30.17 15.39 11.64
C CYS A 353 29.47 15.59 10.29
N SER A 354 29.68 16.74 9.65
CA SER A 354 29.03 17.05 8.36
C SER A 354 29.43 16.08 7.24
N ILE A 355 30.56 15.38 7.39
CA ILE A 355 31.13 14.50 6.37
C ILE A 355 30.72 13.04 6.62
N SER A 356 31.08 12.48 7.77
CA SER A 356 30.84 11.05 8.04
C SER A 356 29.43 10.75 8.54
N LYS A 357 28.66 11.77 8.94
CA LYS A 357 27.39 11.64 9.68
C LYS A 357 27.50 10.81 10.96
N ARG A 358 28.69 10.77 11.57
CA ARG A 358 28.97 10.13 12.88
C ARG A 358 29.16 11.18 13.98
N ILE A 359 29.21 10.78 15.24
CA ILE A 359 29.44 11.71 16.38
C ILE A 359 30.79 12.42 16.18
N PRO A 360 30.85 13.76 16.20
CA PRO A 360 32.07 14.47 15.86
C PRO A 360 33.14 14.34 16.94
N THR A 361 34.40 14.30 16.51
CA THR A 361 35.60 14.38 17.36
C THR A 361 36.24 15.77 17.25
N SER A 362 37.31 16.03 18.00
CA SER A 362 38.09 17.28 17.87
C SER A 362 38.68 17.49 16.48
N SER A 363 38.83 16.43 15.68
CA SER A 363 39.32 16.49 14.30
C SER A 363 38.25 16.93 13.29
N CYS A 364 36.98 17.03 13.70
CA CYS A 364 35.89 17.44 12.82
C CYS A 364 35.80 18.97 12.78
N ALA A 365 36.29 19.58 11.69
CA ALA A 365 36.20 21.03 11.48
C ALA A 365 34.74 21.49 11.22
N GLU A 366 33.95 20.66 10.54
CA GLU A 366 32.56 20.96 10.22
C GLU A 366 31.58 19.96 10.85
N THR A 367 30.54 20.51 11.48
CA THR A 367 29.47 19.73 12.10
C THR A 367 28.11 20.34 11.80
N GLY A 368 27.10 19.51 11.66
CA GLY A 368 25.70 19.90 11.48
C GLY A 368 24.80 19.29 12.54
N TYR A 369 23.58 19.82 12.65
CA TYR A 369 22.51 19.21 13.43
C TYR A 369 21.61 18.43 12.48
N TYR A 370 21.36 17.17 12.84
CA TYR A 370 20.54 16.28 12.04
C TYR A 370 19.54 15.51 12.89
N GLY A 371 18.41 15.18 12.29
CA GLY A 371 17.45 14.25 12.85
C GLY A 371 17.97 12.83 12.76
N VAL A 372 17.84 12.09 13.86
CA VAL A 372 18.11 10.66 13.90
C VAL A 372 16.97 9.94 14.60
N ILE A 373 16.76 8.69 14.22
CA ILE A 373 15.71 7.86 14.81
C ILE A 373 16.14 7.39 16.21
N TYR A 374 15.32 7.71 17.18
CA TYR A 374 15.34 7.18 18.53
C TYR A 374 14.22 6.16 18.70
N LEU A 375 14.53 5.00 19.26
CA LEU A 375 13.58 3.92 19.51
C LEU A 375 13.13 3.98 20.98
N PRO A 376 11.96 4.56 21.29
CA PRO A 376 11.48 4.71 22.66
C PRO A 376 11.17 3.37 23.31
N GLU A 377 11.17 3.35 24.63
CA GLU A 377 10.76 2.17 25.41
C GLU A 377 9.36 1.69 25.04
N GLY A 378 9.18 0.37 24.95
CA GLY A 378 7.93 -0.25 24.49
C GLY A 378 7.72 -0.28 22.98
N HIS A 379 8.54 0.41 22.16
CA HIS A 379 8.40 0.35 20.71
C HIS A 379 8.84 -1.03 20.16
N PRO A 380 8.10 -1.67 19.22
CA PRO A 380 8.44 -3.00 18.70
C PRO A 380 9.85 -3.11 18.11
N LEU A 381 10.33 -2.05 17.46
CA LEU A 381 11.69 -2.00 16.91
C LEU A 381 12.80 -1.93 17.98
N ARG A 382 12.48 -1.60 19.23
CA ARG A 382 13.49 -1.45 20.31
C ARG A 382 14.04 -2.78 20.81
N THR A 383 13.17 -3.78 21.01
CA THR A 383 13.60 -5.12 21.45
C THR A 383 14.21 -5.92 20.30
N GLY A 384 13.91 -5.50 19.06
CA GLY A 384 14.46 -6.05 17.84
C GLY A 384 15.58 -5.22 17.24
N VAL A 385 16.38 -4.46 18.01
CA VAL A 385 17.60 -3.78 17.53
C VAL A 385 18.59 -4.85 17.08
N SER A 386 18.31 -5.32 15.89
CA SER A 386 18.89 -6.42 15.16
C SER A 386 19.55 -5.86 13.93
N THR A 387 20.25 -6.72 13.19
CA THR A 387 20.74 -6.41 11.85
C THR A 387 19.64 -5.79 10.96
N VAL A 388 18.41 -6.28 11.06
CA VAL A 388 17.26 -5.77 10.28
C VAL A 388 16.93 -4.32 10.62
N VAL A 389 16.89 -3.93 11.90
CA VAL A 389 16.58 -2.53 12.25
C VAL A 389 17.67 -1.58 11.75
N GLN A 390 18.95 -1.96 11.80
CA GLN A 390 20.02 -1.13 11.26
C GLN A 390 20.07 -1.11 9.73
N GLU A 391 19.62 -2.18 9.08
CA GLU A 391 19.49 -2.26 7.61
C GLU A 391 18.46 -1.25 7.10
N TYR A 392 17.28 -1.21 7.72
CA TYR A 392 16.19 -0.33 7.28
C TYR A 392 16.18 1.03 7.98
N PHE A 393 16.72 1.16 9.20
CA PHE A 393 16.83 2.44 9.90
C PHE A 393 18.29 2.70 10.33
N PRO A 394 19.18 3.02 9.39
CA PRO A 394 20.60 3.20 9.69
C PRO A 394 20.84 4.25 10.77
N GLY A 395 21.56 3.87 11.82
CA GLY A 395 21.85 4.78 12.94
C GLY A 395 20.70 4.96 13.93
N ALA A 396 19.58 4.25 13.78
CA ALA A 396 18.54 4.22 14.80
C ALA A 396 19.12 3.76 16.14
N SER A 397 18.74 4.43 17.23
CA SER A 397 19.35 4.21 18.54
C SER A 397 18.33 4.08 19.66
N THR A 398 18.66 3.26 20.65
CA THR A 398 17.95 3.21 21.94
C THR A 398 18.50 4.22 22.95
N ALA A 399 19.66 4.81 22.66
CA ALA A 399 20.33 5.84 23.45
C ALA A 399 19.92 7.24 22.97
N LYS A 400 19.70 8.15 23.91
CA LYS A 400 19.19 9.51 23.60
C LYS A 400 20.19 10.41 22.89
N ASP A 401 21.48 10.12 23.06
CA ASP A 401 22.62 10.84 22.47
C ASP A 401 23.08 10.22 21.14
N ALA A 402 22.37 9.19 20.65
CA ALA A 402 22.74 8.42 19.47
C ALA A 402 24.14 7.78 19.55
N ALA A 403 24.60 7.41 20.75
CA ALA A 403 25.91 6.79 20.96
C ALA A 403 26.19 5.58 20.04
N SER A 404 25.16 4.83 19.65
CA SER A 404 25.27 3.69 18.73
C SER A 404 25.77 4.06 17.33
N MET A 405 25.70 5.35 16.95
CA MET A 405 26.28 5.82 15.70
C MET A 405 27.81 5.83 15.73
N GLY A 406 28.46 5.79 16.89
CA GLY A 406 29.92 5.84 16.99
C GLY A 406 30.51 7.19 16.59
N THR A 407 31.81 7.36 16.83
CA THR A 407 32.54 8.61 16.58
C THR A 407 33.14 8.67 15.17
N CYS A 408 33.29 9.87 14.63
CA CYS A 408 33.90 10.11 13.33
C CYS A 408 35.39 9.74 13.34
N THR A 409 35.74 8.70 12.60
CA THR A 409 37.12 8.29 12.30
C THR A 409 37.65 8.91 10.99
N VAL A 410 36.74 9.28 10.08
CA VAL A 410 37.08 9.84 8.75
C VAL A 410 37.91 11.12 8.89
N CYS A 411 37.43 12.11 9.65
CA CYS A 411 38.16 13.36 9.83
C CYS A 411 39.46 13.18 10.63
N ALA A 412 39.48 12.22 11.57
CA ALA A 412 40.70 11.90 12.32
C ALA A 412 41.81 11.32 11.42
N ASN A 413 41.42 10.62 10.35
CA ASN A 413 42.32 9.98 9.39
C ASN A 413 42.49 10.78 8.09
N ASN A 414 42.19 12.09 8.09
CA ASN A 414 42.28 12.97 6.91
C ASN A 414 41.46 12.50 5.69
N GLY A 415 40.38 11.75 5.91
CA GLY A 415 39.52 11.21 4.85
C GLY A 415 38.48 12.18 4.29
N SER A 416 38.40 13.40 4.81
CA SER A 416 37.38 14.40 4.45
C SER A 416 37.26 14.63 2.93
N SER A 417 38.40 14.83 2.27
CA SER A 417 38.45 15.09 0.82
C SER A 417 37.97 13.90 -0.01
N ALA A 418 38.22 12.66 0.45
CA ALA A 418 37.73 11.45 -0.21
C ALA A 418 36.20 11.35 -0.16
N TYR A 419 35.60 11.71 0.98
CA TYR A 419 34.14 11.69 1.16
C TYR A 419 33.46 12.80 0.37
N GLU A 420 33.98 14.02 0.41
CA GLU A 420 33.44 15.13 -0.41
C GLU A 420 33.52 14.81 -1.91
N TYR A 421 34.59 14.14 -2.33
CA TYR A 421 34.72 13.66 -3.71
C TYR A 421 33.69 12.58 -4.02
N ALA A 422 33.48 11.61 -3.13
CA ALA A 422 32.45 10.58 -3.26
C ALA A 422 31.04 11.18 -3.39
N GLU A 423 30.63 12.04 -2.46
CA GLU A 423 29.29 12.68 -2.46
C GLU A 423 29.00 13.47 -3.74
N ARG A 424 30.03 14.06 -4.34
CA ARG A 424 29.89 14.78 -5.63
C ARG A 424 29.49 13.82 -6.75
N TYR A 425 30.11 12.65 -6.81
CA TYR A 425 29.84 11.67 -7.87
C TYR A 425 28.62 10.81 -7.59
N ILE A 426 28.28 10.55 -6.32
CA ILE A 426 26.99 9.96 -5.93
C ILE A 426 25.85 10.81 -6.49
N ARG A 427 25.84 12.12 -6.20
CA ARG A 427 24.81 13.04 -6.72
C ARG A 427 24.74 13.13 -8.24
N ARG A 428 25.87 12.93 -8.92
CA ARG A 428 25.93 12.93 -10.39
C ARG A 428 25.40 11.63 -10.98
N ALA A 429 25.76 10.50 -10.39
CA ALA A 429 25.28 9.18 -10.80
C ALA A 429 23.77 9.03 -10.56
N GLN A 430 23.27 9.48 -9.40
CA GLN A 430 21.83 9.46 -9.10
C GLN A 430 21.01 10.25 -10.13
N ARG A 431 21.44 11.46 -10.50
CA ARG A 431 20.80 12.22 -11.59
C ARG A 431 20.88 11.53 -12.96
N LEU A 432 21.91 10.71 -13.19
CA LEU A 432 22.05 9.98 -14.44
C LEU A 432 21.08 8.79 -14.49
N LEU A 433 20.83 8.16 -13.35
CA LEU A 433 19.85 7.06 -13.21
C LEU A 433 18.39 7.51 -13.43
N GLU A 434 18.12 8.82 -13.40
CA GLU A 434 16.82 9.40 -13.73
C GLU A 434 16.59 9.58 -15.25
N ASP A 435 17.57 9.26 -16.11
CA ASP A 435 17.47 9.40 -17.58
C ASP A 435 16.99 8.08 -18.22
N ASP A 436 15.78 8.12 -18.81
CA ASP A 436 15.11 6.95 -19.42
C ASP A 436 15.85 6.33 -20.62
N ARG A 437 16.96 6.94 -21.08
CA ARG A 437 17.77 6.44 -22.19
C ARG A 437 18.87 5.47 -21.77
N LEU A 438 19.09 5.26 -20.47
CA LEU A 438 20.09 4.30 -20.01
C LEU A 438 19.66 2.86 -20.31
N ASP A 439 20.63 2.03 -20.67
CA ASP A 439 20.42 0.58 -20.77
C ASP A 439 20.66 -0.13 -19.42
N ASP A 440 20.19 -1.38 -19.32
CA ASP A 440 20.29 -2.17 -18.09
C ASP A 440 21.74 -2.36 -17.61
N ASP A 441 22.73 -2.44 -18.51
CA ASP A 441 24.15 -2.60 -18.12
C ASP A 441 24.71 -1.32 -17.51
N GLN A 442 24.35 -0.16 -18.08
CA GLN A 442 24.69 1.15 -17.54
C GLN A 442 24.08 1.38 -16.15
N ILE A 443 22.80 1.03 -15.99
CA ILE A 443 22.09 1.10 -14.70
C ILE A 443 22.79 0.20 -13.68
N ASN A 444 22.97 -1.09 -14.01
CA ASN A 444 23.59 -2.06 -13.10
C ASN A 444 25.01 -1.66 -12.67
N LYS A 445 25.82 -1.07 -13.57
CA LYS A 445 27.17 -0.58 -13.24
C LYS A 445 27.14 0.58 -12.26
N LEU A 446 26.24 1.54 -12.46
CA LEU A 446 26.09 2.68 -11.56
C LEU A 446 25.57 2.22 -10.20
N GLU A 447 24.50 1.44 -10.16
CA GLU A 447 23.89 0.95 -8.93
C GLU A 447 24.84 0.07 -8.11
N SER A 448 25.49 -0.92 -8.72
CA SER A 448 26.45 -1.78 -8.01
C SER A 448 27.66 -1.00 -7.47
N THR A 449 28.11 0.03 -8.19
CA THR A 449 29.22 0.87 -7.72
C THR A 449 28.79 1.81 -6.61
N LEU A 450 27.58 2.39 -6.70
CA LEU A 450 26.97 3.20 -5.64
C LEU A 450 26.80 2.38 -4.36
N GLU A 451 26.32 1.14 -4.46
CA GLU A 451 26.16 0.23 -3.33
C GLU A 451 27.49 -0.02 -2.62
N LYS A 452 28.53 -0.41 -3.37
CA LYS A 452 29.88 -0.63 -2.82
C LYS A 452 30.49 0.64 -2.20
N LEU A 453 30.31 1.78 -2.87
CA LEU A 453 30.78 3.07 -2.37
C LEU A 453 30.07 3.44 -1.06
N ASN A 454 28.75 3.30 -1.00
CA ASN A 454 27.97 3.56 0.22
C ASN A 454 28.39 2.63 1.36
N ALA A 455 28.60 1.34 1.09
CA ALA A 455 29.10 0.38 2.07
C ALA A 455 30.49 0.79 2.60
N ALA A 456 31.41 1.20 1.72
CA ALA A 456 32.72 1.70 2.11
C ALA A 456 32.64 2.98 2.96
N MET A 457 31.73 3.89 2.60
CA MET A 457 31.47 5.11 3.38
C MET A 457 30.89 4.81 4.77
N ILE A 458 29.96 3.86 4.88
CA ILE A 458 29.40 3.42 6.16
C ILE A 458 30.49 2.82 7.06
N ASN A 459 31.39 2.04 6.49
CA ASN A 459 32.49 1.34 7.19
C ASN A 459 33.71 2.23 7.47
N ALA A 460 33.69 3.50 7.07
CA ALA A 460 34.83 4.40 7.19
C ALA A 460 36.11 3.93 6.47
N ASP A 461 35.98 3.13 5.41
CA ASP A 461 37.10 2.62 4.60
C ASP A 461 37.50 3.67 3.54
N ILE A 462 38.44 4.55 3.90
CA ILE A 462 38.84 5.70 3.07
C ILE A 462 39.44 5.24 1.73
N ASP A 463 40.19 4.15 1.70
CA ASP A 463 40.85 3.66 0.49
C ASP A 463 39.82 3.09 -0.50
N ALA A 464 38.87 2.30 0.01
CA ALA A 464 37.75 1.81 -0.78
C ALA A 464 36.87 2.96 -1.30
N VAL A 465 36.58 3.97 -0.46
CA VAL A 465 35.82 5.17 -0.87
C VAL A 465 36.51 5.87 -2.03
N GLN A 466 37.83 6.09 -1.95
CA GLN A 466 38.58 6.70 -3.06
C GLN A 466 38.53 5.84 -4.32
N SER A 467 38.72 4.54 -4.19
CA SER A 467 38.72 3.59 -5.30
C SER A 467 37.36 3.60 -6.02
N TYR A 468 36.27 3.35 -5.30
CA TYR A 468 34.93 3.30 -5.88
C TYR A 468 34.46 4.66 -6.41
N SER A 469 34.87 5.78 -5.79
CA SER A 469 34.55 7.12 -6.32
C SER A 469 35.22 7.39 -7.67
N ARG A 470 36.46 6.91 -7.88
CA ARG A 470 37.15 7.01 -9.19
C ARG A 470 36.45 6.15 -10.24
N THR A 471 36.01 4.95 -9.87
CA THR A 471 35.23 4.06 -10.74
C THR A 471 33.90 4.70 -11.13
N LEU A 472 33.14 5.21 -10.15
CA LEU A 472 31.84 5.85 -10.38
C LEU A 472 31.97 7.09 -11.27
N ARG A 473 33.04 7.89 -11.07
CA ARG A 473 33.37 9.00 -11.97
C ARG A 473 33.59 8.52 -13.41
N SER A 474 34.35 7.45 -13.60
CA SER A 474 34.66 6.90 -14.93
C SER A 474 33.37 6.51 -15.66
N TYR A 475 32.48 5.78 -14.97
CA TYR A 475 31.17 5.41 -15.52
C TYR A 475 30.30 6.62 -15.81
N TYR A 476 30.21 7.59 -14.88
CA TYR A 476 29.45 8.81 -15.12
C TYR A 476 29.87 9.53 -16.40
N TYR A 477 31.18 9.73 -16.63
CA TYR A 477 31.65 10.39 -17.85
C TYR A 477 31.44 9.54 -19.11
N SER A 478 31.73 8.24 -19.06
CA SER A 478 31.51 7.34 -20.20
C SER A 478 30.05 7.32 -20.64
N ILE A 479 29.11 7.26 -19.70
CA ILE A 479 27.67 7.21 -19.99
C ILE A 479 27.18 8.59 -20.42
N SER A 480 27.60 9.66 -19.72
CA SER A 480 27.25 11.04 -20.11
C SER A 480 27.71 11.37 -21.53
N ASP A 481 28.84 10.83 -21.98
CA ASP A 481 29.34 11.03 -23.34
C ASP A 481 28.59 10.17 -24.36
N SER A 482 28.09 8.98 -24.00
CA SER A 482 27.23 8.19 -24.90
C SER A 482 25.80 8.76 -25.06
N LEU A 483 25.36 9.58 -24.10
CA LEU A 483 24.04 10.22 -24.10
C LEU A 483 24.00 11.57 -24.84
N LYS A 484 25.17 12.11 -25.20
CA LYS A 484 25.33 13.29 -26.07
C LYS A 484 25.34 12.85 -27.53
#